data_AF-A0A2V8FSL4-F1
#
_entry.id   AF-A0A2V8FSL4-F1
#
_cell.length_a   1.000
_cell.length_b   1.000
_cell.length_c   1.000
_cell.angle_alpha   90.00
_cell.angle_beta   90.00
_cell.angle_gamma   90.00
#
_symmetry.space_group_name_H-M   'P 1'
#
loop_
_entity.id
_entity.type
_entity.pdbx_description
1 polymer ?
#
loop_
_entity_poly.entity_id
_entity_poly.type
_entity_poly.pdbx_seq_one_letter_code
_entity_poly.pdbx_strand_id
1 'polypeptide(L)'
;CPYVFSHTAHIQLLMTAGLPLSMLALHRVADAPSARRGVALGLALAAQALSCAYYGIFAGLMVGYGVLLLATTRRLWPSRAYWTAIAIGAVTSIACVAPFFLPFLHMQSETGFTRSIADAVRWSANPQSYLASSAHAHRWLLALIRGMDRWTEVLFPGLLATTLGLAGVVAGLRAREARTREAVLLYGSLAFLAFWASFGPNAGLYRILYYMPLFSFLRAPSRFGLAVVFGLAVLASLTLQQLLRAAGERRRLLVATCVLLAAIVDLNILPFPWERAPLFPPGYAVLAKLPRAGVAEFPFYGGRVAWPLHTQYMLFSTAHWMPLVNGYSDAVPSDWRETAIVLDSFPSNDSFAVLARHRVRYITIHWDMFGPRADEIRRRLAPFERHLKPIASDDLMSIYEVVSFP
;
A
#
# COMPACT_ATOMS: atom_id res chain seq x y z
N CYS A 1 5.55 11.00 -9.11
CA CYS A 1 6.35 10.60 -7.92
C CYS A 1 6.94 9.22 -8.21
N PRO A 2 8.28 9.06 -8.29
CA PRO A 2 8.90 7.78 -8.68
C PRO A 2 8.51 6.61 -7.76
N TYR A 3 8.39 6.88 -6.45
CA TYR A 3 7.91 5.92 -5.46
C TYR A 3 6.51 5.36 -5.76
N VAL A 4 5.56 6.20 -6.17
CA VAL A 4 4.20 5.71 -6.51
C VAL A 4 4.24 4.80 -7.74
N PHE A 5 5.04 5.16 -8.73
CA PHE A 5 5.18 4.38 -9.96
C PHE A 5 5.93 3.06 -9.77
N SER A 6 6.78 2.92 -8.75
CA SER A 6 7.41 1.64 -8.41
C SER A 6 6.48 0.70 -7.64
N HIS A 7 5.30 1.16 -7.25
CA HIS A 7 4.34 0.43 -6.43
C HIS A 7 3.01 0.14 -7.15
N THR A 8 2.98 0.15 -8.48
CA THR A 8 1.76 -0.12 -9.26
C THR A 8 1.16 -1.51 -9.00
N ALA A 9 1.97 -2.48 -8.59
CA ALA A 9 1.51 -3.80 -8.15
C ALA A 9 0.82 -3.80 -6.75
N HIS A 10 0.86 -2.68 -6.03
CA HIS A 10 0.30 -2.53 -4.69
C HIS A 10 -0.75 -1.41 -4.70
N ILE A 11 -1.99 -1.73 -5.10
CA ILE A 11 -3.06 -0.73 -5.29
C ILE A 11 -3.25 0.19 -4.08
N GLN A 12 -3.15 -0.34 -2.86
CA GLN A 12 -3.23 0.42 -1.61
C GLN A 12 -2.11 1.46 -1.46
N LEU A 13 -0.91 1.21 -1.99
CA LEU A 13 0.21 2.16 -1.93
C LEU A 13 0.09 3.27 -2.99
N LEU A 14 -0.86 3.16 -3.93
CA LEU A 14 -1.21 4.26 -4.84
C LEU A 14 -2.12 5.29 -4.18
N MET A 15 -2.81 4.91 -3.10
CA MET A 15 -3.79 5.74 -2.38
C MET A 15 -3.13 6.79 -1.49
N THR A 16 -2.39 7.71 -2.10
CA THR A 16 -1.56 8.73 -1.41
C THR A 16 -2.29 10.04 -1.11
N ALA A 17 -3.47 10.27 -1.73
CA ALA A 17 -4.18 11.54 -1.68
C ALA A 17 -4.69 11.94 -0.29
N GLY A 18 -4.90 10.99 0.62
CA GLY A 18 -5.38 11.28 1.97
C GLY A 18 -4.33 11.96 2.86
N LEU A 19 -3.03 11.79 2.59
CA LEU A 19 -1.95 12.49 3.30
C LEU A 19 -2.03 14.03 3.14
N PRO A 20 -2.00 14.61 1.91
CA PRO A 20 -2.15 16.05 1.74
C PRO A 20 -3.52 16.56 2.18
N LEU A 21 -4.60 15.79 1.98
CA LEU A 21 -5.94 16.17 2.43
C LEU A 21 -6.04 16.28 3.95
N SER A 22 -5.43 15.35 4.69
CA SER A 22 -5.40 15.38 6.16
C SER A 22 -4.63 16.59 6.68
N MET A 23 -3.47 16.90 6.09
CA MET A 23 -2.68 18.08 6.47
C MET A 23 -3.39 19.39 6.11
N LEU A 24 -4.06 19.46 4.95
CA LEU A 24 -4.89 20.60 4.58
C LEU A 24 -6.05 20.80 5.55
N ALA A 25 -6.75 19.72 5.92
CA ALA A 25 -7.85 19.78 6.89
C ALA A 25 -7.35 20.23 8.26
N LEU A 26 -6.17 19.76 8.71
CA LEU A 26 -5.52 20.22 9.93
C LEU A 26 -5.23 21.73 9.89
N HIS A 27 -4.65 22.24 8.81
CA HIS A 27 -4.43 23.69 8.67
C HIS A 27 -5.73 24.48 8.74
N ARG A 28 -6.81 24.00 8.10
CA ARG A 28 -8.13 24.63 8.20
C ARG A 28 -8.67 24.61 9.63
N VAL A 29 -8.47 23.54 10.40
CA VAL A 29 -8.84 23.51 11.82
C VAL A 29 -8.03 24.55 12.60
N ALA A 30 -6.72 24.61 12.39
CA ALA A 30 -5.84 25.57 13.07
C ALA A 30 -6.11 27.04 12.67
N ASP A 31 -6.65 27.30 11.47
CA ASP A 31 -7.01 28.64 11.00
C ASP A 31 -8.32 29.16 11.59
N ALA A 32 -9.35 28.30 11.69
CA ALA A 32 -10.58 28.65 12.39
C ALA A 32 -11.26 27.37 12.92
N PRO A 33 -11.05 27.01 14.20
CA PRO A 33 -11.58 25.78 14.77
C PRO A 33 -13.11 25.72 14.71
N SER A 34 -13.66 24.57 14.30
CA SER A 34 -15.10 24.30 14.33
C SER A 34 -15.35 22.80 14.26
N ALA A 35 -16.49 22.35 14.77
CA ALA A 35 -16.90 20.95 14.72
C ALA A 35 -16.88 20.38 13.29
N ARG A 36 -17.40 21.14 12.31
CA ARG A 36 -17.41 20.77 10.89
C ARG A 36 -15.99 20.51 10.34
N ARG A 37 -15.02 21.34 10.72
CA ARG A 37 -13.62 21.15 10.28
C ARG A 37 -12.94 19.99 11.01
N GLY A 38 -13.31 19.75 12.26
CA GLY A 38 -12.94 18.54 13.00
C GLY A 38 -13.42 17.27 12.27
N VAL A 39 -14.71 17.20 11.93
CA VAL A 39 -15.29 16.09 11.15
C VAL A 39 -14.56 15.92 9.82
N ALA A 40 -14.30 17.02 9.08
CA ALA A 40 -13.58 16.95 7.81
C ALA A 40 -12.15 16.37 7.97
N LEU A 41 -11.42 16.75 9.03
CA LEU A 41 -10.13 16.17 9.37
C LEU A 41 -10.24 14.67 9.67
N GLY A 42 -11.22 14.29 10.49
CA GLY A 42 -11.46 12.89 10.85
C GLY A 42 -11.83 12.02 9.66
N LEU A 43 -12.67 12.51 8.74
CA LEU A 43 -13.03 11.82 7.51
C LEU A 43 -11.83 11.69 6.55
N ALA A 44 -10.96 12.70 6.45
CA ALA A 44 -9.75 12.61 5.64
C ALA A 44 -8.78 11.54 6.19
N LEU A 45 -8.60 11.49 7.51
CA LEU A 45 -7.80 10.45 8.18
C LEU A 45 -8.40 9.06 8.00
N ALA A 46 -9.72 8.91 8.20
CA ALA A 46 -10.42 7.65 8.00
C ALA A 46 -10.31 7.15 6.55
N ALA A 47 -10.55 8.03 5.58
CA ALA A 47 -10.41 7.70 4.16
C ALA A 47 -8.99 7.22 3.83
N GLN A 48 -7.95 7.89 4.37
CA GLN A 48 -6.57 7.46 4.18
C GLN A 48 -6.30 6.10 4.83
N ALA A 49 -6.77 5.88 6.06
CA ALA A 49 -6.55 4.64 6.80
C ALA A 49 -7.26 3.44 6.17
N LEU A 50 -8.50 3.61 5.72
CA LEU A 50 -9.28 2.57 5.04
C LEU A 50 -8.73 2.26 3.63
N SER A 51 -8.17 3.26 2.94
CA SER A 51 -7.54 3.05 1.64
C SER A 51 -6.16 2.38 1.75
N CYS A 52 -5.41 2.71 2.80
CA CYS A 52 -4.07 2.17 3.06
C CYS A 52 -3.68 2.30 4.52
N ALA A 53 -3.63 1.18 5.24
CA ALA A 53 -3.31 1.17 6.68
C ALA A 53 -1.95 1.82 7.01
N TYR A 54 -0.93 1.60 6.17
CA TYR A 54 0.39 2.25 6.32
C TYR A 54 0.28 3.77 6.32
N TYR A 55 -0.38 4.32 5.31
CA TYR A 55 -0.52 5.75 5.15
C TYR A 55 -1.53 6.33 6.13
N GLY A 56 -2.49 5.55 6.63
CA GLY A 56 -3.33 5.93 7.76
C GLY A 56 -2.52 6.23 9.01
N ILE A 57 -1.60 5.33 9.37
CA ILE A 57 -0.68 5.54 10.51
C ILE A 57 0.21 6.75 10.25
N PHE A 58 0.76 6.91 9.03
CA PHE A 58 1.57 8.08 8.70
C PHE A 58 0.76 9.38 8.77
N ALA A 59 -0.47 9.40 8.25
CA ALA A 59 -1.35 10.56 8.35
C ALA A 59 -1.66 10.91 9.81
N GLY A 60 -1.93 9.91 10.65
CA GLY A 60 -2.13 10.08 12.08
C GLY A 60 -0.91 10.68 12.79
N LEU A 61 0.29 10.20 12.50
CA LEU A 61 1.54 10.74 13.05
C LEU A 61 1.82 12.16 12.58
N MET A 62 1.65 12.41 11.28
CA MET A 62 1.85 13.73 10.66
C MET A 62 0.87 14.76 11.24
N VAL A 63 -0.41 14.38 11.37
CA VAL A 63 -1.44 15.22 11.98
C VAL A 63 -1.17 15.40 13.47
N GLY A 64 -0.85 14.35 14.22
CA GLY A 64 -0.54 14.45 15.65
C GLY A 64 0.66 15.37 15.92
N TYR A 65 1.73 15.23 15.14
CA TYR A 65 2.87 16.14 15.19
C TYR A 65 2.48 17.58 14.84
N GLY A 66 1.74 17.75 13.74
CA GLY A 66 1.26 19.05 13.30
C GLY A 66 0.33 19.72 14.31
N VAL A 67 -0.49 18.97 15.03
CA VAL A 67 -1.35 19.48 16.10
C VAL A 67 -0.52 20.13 17.20
N LEU A 68 0.51 19.42 17.69
CA LEU A 68 1.38 19.92 18.76
C LEU A 68 2.19 21.14 18.31
N LEU A 69 2.75 21.08 17.09
CA LEU A 69 3.54 22.18 16.54
C LEU A 69 2.67 23.43 16.34
N LEU A 70 1.52 23.30 15.69
CA LEU A 70 0.61 24.44 15.43
C LEU A 70 0.00 24.99 16.73
N ALA A 71 -0.27 24.13 17.72
CA ALA A 71 -0.70 24.56 19.04
C ALA A 71 0.34 25.47 19.71
N THR A 72 1.63 25.19 19.49
CA THR A 72 2.75 25.95 20.02
C THR A 72 3.01 27.23 19.21
N THR A 73 3.22 27.11 17.90
CA THR A 73 3.60 28.24 17.03
C THR A 73 2.50 29.31 16.92
N ARG A 74 1.24 28.90 16.96
CA ARG A 74 0.08 29.80 16.88
C ARG A 74 -0.54 30.13 18.23
N ARG A 75 0.04 29.66 19.34
CA ARG A 75 -0.49 29.82 20.70
C ARG A 75 -1.93 29.32 20.84
N LEU A 76 -2.28 28.22 20.18
CA LEU A 76 -3.61 27.59 20.28
C LEU A 76 -3.72 26.65 21.49
N TRP A 77 -2.64 26.45 22.26
CA TRP A 77 -2.64 25.63 23.47
C TRP A 77 -3.81 25.89 24.44
N PRO A 78 -4.17 27.15 24.79
CA PRO A 78 -5.33 27.41 25.65
C PRO A 78 -6.69 27.37 24.93
N SER A 79 -6.71 27.21 23.60
CA SER A 79 -7.95 27.27 22.80
C SER A 79 -8.77 26.01 22.97
N ARG A 80 -9.84 26.09 23.76
CA ARG A 80 -10.83 25.00 23.89
C ARG A 80 -11.40 24.60 22.53
N ALA A 81 -11.76 25.58 21.69
CA ALA A 81 -12.33 25.32 20.37
C ALA A 81 -11.39 24.52 19.47
N TYR A 82 -10.08 24.77 19.54
CA TYR A 82 -9.07 24.00 18.81
C TYR A 82 -9.06 22.54 19.25
N TRP A 83 -8.90 22.28 20.54
CA TRP A 83 -8.87 20.92 21.09
C TRP A 83 -10.19 20.17 20.90
N THR A 84 -11.33 20.85 21.01
CA THR A 84 -12.64 20.26 20.70
C THR A 84 -12.71 19.84 19.23
N ALA A 85 -12.24 20.66 18.29
CA ALA A 85 -12.22 20.30 16.88
C ALA A 85 -11.27 19.11 16.59
N ILE A 86 -10.09 19.07 17.23
CA ILE A 86 -9.17 17.93 17.14
C ILE A 86 -9.78 16.65 17.72
N ALA A 87 -10.42 16.74 18.90
CA ALA A 87 -11.11 15.61 19.51
C ALA A 87 -12.25 15.07 18.64
N ILE A 88 -13.05 15.96 18.05
CA ILE A 88 -14.10 15.58 17.08
C ILE A 88 -13.48 14.85 15.88
N GLY A 89 -12.34 15.34 15.36
CA GLY A 89 -11.64 14.67 14.26
C GLY A 89 -11.13 13.28 14.64
N ALA A 90 -10.53 13.13 15.82
CA ALA A 90 -10.08 11.84 16.33
C ALA A 90 -11.25 10.85 16.51
N VAL A 91 -12.33 11.27 17.16
CA VAL A 91 -13.54 10.44 17.37
C VAL A 91 -14.16 10.05 16.03
N THR A 92 -14.29 10.99 15.09
CA THR A 92 -14.83 10.72 13.74
C THR A 92 -13.96 9.67 13.03
N SER A 93 -12.64 9.85 13.04
CA SER A 93 -11.72 8.90 12.40
C SER A 93 -11.80 7.51 13.03
N ILE A 94 -11.82 7.42 14.36
CA ILE A 94 -11.91 6.15 15.08
C ILE A 94 -13.25 5.47 14.80
N ALA A 95 -14.36 6.20 14.86
CA ALA A 95 -15.69 5.65 14.62
C ALA A 95 -15.83 5.07 13.19
N CYS A 96 -15.24 5.72 12.18
CA CYS A 96 -15.26 5.22 10.81
C CYS A 96 -14.33 4.02 10.60
N VAL A 97 -13.16 3.98 11.25
CA VAL A 97 -12.15 2.93 11.05
C VAL A 97 -12.42 1.68 11.89
N ALA A 98 -12.96 1.85 13.11
CA ALA A 98 -13.09 0.77 14.09
C ALA A 98 -13.85 -0.48 13.57
N PRO A 99 -14.99 -0.37 12.86
CA PRO A 99 -15.72 -1.57 12.39
C PRO A 99 -14.88 -2.47 11.48
N PHE A 100 -13.95 -1.88 10.72
CA PHE A 100 -13.05 -2.59 9.82
C PHE A 100 -11.77 -3.06 10.51
N PHE A 101 -11.36 -2.37 11.58
CA PHE A 101 -10.13 -2.68 12.31
C PHE A 101 -10.33 -3.75 13.40
N LEU A 102 -11.50 -3.83 14.02
CA LEU A 102 -11.80 -4.81 15.07
C LEU A 102 -11.55 -6.28 14.66
N PRO A 103 -11.93 -6.74 13.45
CA PRO A 103 -11.60 -8.09 13.00
C PRO A 103 -10.10 -8.38 12.92
N PHE A 104 -9.27 -7.37 12.64
CA PHE A 104 -7.80 -7.52 12.65
C PHE A 104 -7.25 -7.68 14.06
N LEU A 105 -7.85 -7.01 15.06
CA LEU A 105 -7.47 -7.20 16.46
C LEU A 105 -7.84 -8.60 16.96
N HIS A 106 -9.03 -9.10 16.60
CA HIS A 106 -9.43 -10.46 16.93
C HIS A 106 -8.48 -11.48 16.27
N MET A 107 -8.22 -11.33 14.96
CA MET A 107 -7.28 -12.18 14.24
C MET A 107 -5.87 -12.12 14.83
N GLN A 108 -5.39 -10.94 15.23
CA GLN A 108 -4.09 -10.80 15.92
C GLN A 108 -4.07 -11.53 17.27
N SER A 109 -5.16 -11.47 18.05
CA SER A 109 -5.25 -12.15 19.34
C SER A 109 -5.31 -13.68 19.22
N GLU A 110 -5.97 -14.19 18.18
CA GLU A 110 -6.11 -15.63 17.93
C GLU A 110 -4.85 -16.25 17.31
N THR A 111 -4.22 -15.53 16.37
CA THR A 111 -3.08 -16.05 15.59
C THR A 111 -1.72 -15.64 16.14
N GLY A 112 -1.68 -14.69 17.08
CA GLY A 112 -0.43 -14.07 17.56
C GLY A 112 0.28 -13.24 16.48
N PHE A 113 -0.41 -12.88 15.39
CA PHE A 113 0.19 -12.19 14.25
C PHE A 113 0.78 -10.83 14.64
N THR A 114 2.11 -10.75 14.60
CA THR A 114 2.86 -9.50 14.81
C THR A 114 4.00 -9.43 13.79
N ARG A 115 4.35 -8.21 13.35
CA ARG A 115 5.55 -7.96 12.56
C ARG A 115 6.71 -7.73 13.51
N SER A 116 7.76 -8.53 13.38
CA SER A 116 8.91 -8.46 14.27
C SER A 116 9.77 -7.24 13.96
N ILE A 117 10.57 -6.80 14.95
CA ILE A 117 11.58 -5.78 14.72
C ILE A 117 12.63 -6.22 13.67
N ALA A 118 12.88 -7.52 13.56
CA ALA A 118 13.76 -8.09 12.53
C ALA A 118 13.20 -7.92 11.11
N ASP A 119 11.87 -8.05 10.94
CA ASP A 119 11.21 -7.72 9.67
C ASP A 119 11.40 -6.25 9.33
N ALA A 120 11.25 -5.36 10.33
CA ALA A 120 11.46 -3.92 10.14
C ALA A 120 12.90 -3.60 9.71
N VAL A 121 13.92 -4.24 10.30
CA VAL A 121 15.32 -4.10 9.86
C VAL A 121 15.47 -4.51 8.40
N ARG A 122 14.89 -5.64 7.99
CA ARG A 122 14.99 -6.15 6.62
C ARG A 122 14.43 -5.19 5.56
N TRP A 123 13.36 -4.47 5.88
CA TRP A 123 12.68 -3.53 4.97
C TRP A 123 12.97 -2.06 5.30
N SER A 124 14.10 -1.80 5.96
CA SER A 124 14.59 -0.45 6.23
C SER A 124 15.21 0.16 4.97
N ALA A 125 15.11 1.48 4.82
CA ALA A 125 15.81 2.20 3.76
C ALA A 125 17.32 2.15 4.00
N ASN A 126 18.08 2.09 2.90
CA ASN A 126 19.50 2.38 2.88
C ASN A 126 19.77 3.68 2.09
N PRO A 127 20.95 4.30 2.19
CA PRO A 127 21.24 5.57 1.49
C PRO A 127 21.00 5.48 -0.03
N GLN A 128 21.28 4.33 -0.63
CA GLN A 128 21.07 4.04 -2.04
C GLN A 128 19.59 4.13 -2.44
N SER A 129 18.67 3.83 -1.51
CA SER A 129 17.22 3.95 -1.75
C SER A 129 16.81 5.39 -2.08
N TYR A 130 17.48 6.38 -1.51
CA TYR A 130 17.25 7.80 -1.81
C TYR A 130 17.92 8.28 -3.09
N LEU A 131 18.65 7.42 -3.81
CA LEU A 131 19.17 7.67 -5.16
C LEU A 131 18.45 6.79 -6.20
N ALA A 132 17.69 5.79 -5.76
CA ALA A 132 16.92 4.91 -6.60
C ALA A 132 15.64 5.59 -7.11
N SER A 133 15.45 5.56 -8.43
CA SER A 133 14.31 6.15 -9.12
C SER A 133 13.86 5.28 -10.30
N SER A 134 12.54 5.25 -10.54
CA SER A 134 11.92 4.65 -11.73
C SER A 134 11.91 5.56 -12.96
N ALA A 135 12.05 6.88 -12.78
CA ALA A 135 12.00 7.85 -13.88
C ALA A 135 13.26 7.86 -14.77
N HIS A 136 13.08 8.04 -16.08
CA HIS A 136 14.15 8.00 -17.08
C HIS A 136 15.19 9.11 -16.89
N ALA A 137 14.76 10.32 -16.51
CA ALA A 137 15.64 11.46 -16.25
C ALA A 137 16.67 11.19 -15.14
N HIS A 138 16.41 10.20 -14.28
CA HIS A 138 17.23 9.87 -13.11
C HIS A 138 18.12 8.64 -13.33
N ARG A 139 18.14 8.05 -14.54
CA ARG A 139 18.87 6.80 -14.80
C ARG A 139 20.37 6.88 -14.50
N TRP A 140 20.96 8.07 -14.62
CA TRP A 140 22.36 8.32 -14.27
C TRP A 140 22.63 8.14 -12.76
N LEU A 141 21.66 8.39 -11.88
CA LEU A 141 21.80 8.11 -10.44
C LEU A 141 22.00 6.61 -10.18
N LEU A 142 21.32 5.75 -10.96
CA LEU A 142 21.50 4.30 -10.86
C LEU A 142 22.92 3.86 -11.27
N ALA A 143 23.55 4.58 -12.21
CA ALA A 143 24.93 4.31 -12.59
C ALA A 143 25.93 4.64 -11.46
N LEU A 144 25.67 5.71 -10.69
CA LEU A 144 26.49 6.09 -9.53
C LEU A 144 26.45 5.06 -8.40
N ILE A 145 25.36 4.27 -8.31
CA ILE A 145 25.16 3.29 -7.23
C ILE A 145 25.36 1.83 -7.66
N ARG A 146 25.81 1.58 -8.90
CA ARG A 146 25.87 0.24 -9.51
C ARG A 146 26.83 -0.74 -8.81
N GLY A 147 27.82 -0.23 -8.07
CA GLY A 147 28.79 -1.04 -7.29
C GLY A 147 28.52 -1.09 -5.80
N MET A 148 27.40 -0.53 -5.33
CA MET A 148 27.01 -0.53 -3.93
C MET A 148 25.98 -1.62 -3.62
N ASP A 149 25.65 -1.78 -2.34
CA ASP A 149 24.56 -2.64 -1.92
C ASP A 149 23.25 -2.31 -2.65
N ARG A 150 22.47 -3.35 -2.95
CA ARG A 150 21.17 -3.20 -3.60
C ARG A 150 20.26 -2.29 -2.76
N TRP A 151 19.63 -1.31 -3.41
CA TRP A 151 18.64 -0.47 -2.74
C TRP A 151 17.44 -1.32 -2.28
N THR A 152 16.90 -1.00 -1.11
CA THR A 152 15.75 -1.71 -0.54
C THR A 152 14.42 -1.14 -1.02
N GLU A 153 14.41 0.13 -1.42
CA GLU A 153 13.19 0.83 -1.85
C GLU A 153 13.51 1.95 -2.87
N VAL A 154 12.52 2.36 -3.66
CA VAL A 154 12.65 3.49 -4.61
C VAL A 154 12.16 4.79 -3.94
N LEU A 155 13.07 5.55 -3.32
CA LEU A 155 12.73 6.71 -2.48
C LEU A 155 13.17 8.06 -3.04
N PHE A 156 13.84 8.11 -4.19
CA PHE A 156 14.25 9.40 -4.74
C PHE A 156 13.02 10.28 -5.08
N PRO A 157 12.91 11.50 -4.49
CA PRO A 157 11.72 12.34 -4.69
C PRO A 157 11.53 12.88 -6.11
N GLY A 158 12.61 12.95 -6.89
CA GLY A 158 12.71 13.66 -8.16
C GLY A 158 13.59 14.92 -8.05
N LEU A 159 14.18 15.37 -9.15
CA LEU A 159 15.09 16.51 -9.12
C LEU A 159 14.36 17.79 -8.74
N LEU A 160 13.14 18.01 -9.25
CA LEU A 160 12.41 19.24 -8.95
C LEU A 160 11.94 19.30 -7.51
N ALA A 161 11.34 18.21 -7.00
CA ALA A 161 10.90 18.16 -5.61
C ALA A 161 12.09 18.35 -4.65
N THR A 162 13.24 17.74 -4.96
CA THR A 162 14.45 17.85 -4.14
C THR A 162 15.05 19.27 -4.22
N THR A 163 15.32 19.78 -5.42
CA THR A 163 16.00 21.08 -5.59
C THR A 163 15.13 22.25 -5.17
N LEU A 164 13.86 22.31 -5.62
CA LEU A 164 12.93 23.36 -5.22
C LEU A 164 12.54 23.22 -3.76
N GLY A 165 12.38 21.99 -3.24
CA GLY A 165 12.09 21.75 -1.83
C GLY A 165 13.19 22.26 -0.91
N LEU A 166 14.45 21.92 -1.20
CA LEU A 166 15.60 22.41 -0.43
C LEU A 166 15.78 23.92 -0.57
N ALA A 167 15.60 24.48 -1.76
CA ALA A 167 15.59 25.93 -1.96
C ALA A 167 14.46 26.60 -1.14
N GLY A 168 13.31 25.94 -1.01
CA GLY A 168 12.16 26.40 -0.25
C GLY A 168 12.43 26.44 1.25
N VAL A 169 13.18 25.47 1.77
CA VAL A 169 13.68 25.51 3.15
C VAL A 169 14.58 26.73 3.35
N VAL A 170 15.61 26.91 2.51
CA VAL A 170 16.57 28.02 2.64
C VAL A 170 15.86 29.37 2.55
N ALA A 171 14.98 29.53 1.56
CA ALA A 171 14.27 30.77 1.34
C ALA A 171 13.25 31.05 2.44
N GLY A 172 12.54 30.01 2.92
CA GLY A 172 11.55 30.17 3.97
C GLY A 172 12.15 30.38 5.37
N LEU A 173 13.34 29.85 5.66
CA LEU A 173 14.10 30.20 6.86
C LEU A 173 14.52 31.69 6.86
N ARG A 174 14.82 32.24 5.68
CA ARG A 174 15.15 33.67 5.49
C ARG A 174 13.92 34.57 5.38
N ALA A 175 12.74 34.01 5.14
CA ALA A 175 11.51 34.79 4.98
C ALA A 175 11.19 35.57 6.27
N ARG A 176 10.62 36.77 6.14
CA ARG A 176 10.15 37.57 7.29
C ARG A 176 8.77 37.15 7.77
N GLU A 177 7.99 36.51 6.91
CA GLU A 177 6.61 36.11 7.20
C GLU A 177 6.58 34.89 8.15
N ALA A 178 5.93 35.05 9.29
CA ALA A 178 5.83 33.99 10.32
C ALA A 178 5.16 32.72 9.79
N ARG A 179 4.14 32.85 8.94
CA ARG A 179 3.43 31.71 8.29
C ARG A 179 4.37 30.88 7.42
N THR A 180 5.26 31.52 6.67
CA THR A 180 6.24 30.83 5.82
C THR A 180 7.25 30.07 6.68
N ARG A 181 7.76 30.68 7.76
CA ARG A 181 8.65 29.99 8.71
C ARG A 181 7.98 28.82 9.42
N GLU A 182 6.71 28.97 9.81
CA GLU A 182 5.91 27.88 10.39
C GLU A 182 5.78 26.71 9.41
N ALA A 183 5.49 26.97 8.13
CA ALA A 183 5.42 25.93 7.12
C ALA A 183 6.76 25.21 6.94
N VAL A 184 7.88 25.95 6.91
CA VAL A 184 9.23 25.34 6.87
C VAL A 184 9.50 24.50 8.10
N LEU A 185 9.19 25.02 9.30
CA LEU A 185 9.38 24.29 10.54
C LEU A 185 8.56 23.00 10.53
N LEU A 186 7.28 23.07 10.18
CA LEU A 186 6.38 21.92 10.17
C LEU A 186 6.79 20.87 9.11
N TYR A 187 6.85 21.25 7.84
CA TYR A 187 7.08 20.30 6.75
C TYR A 187 8.54 19.89 6.62
N GLY A 188 9.48 20.77 6.99
CA GLY A 188 10.92 20.46 7.00
C GLY A 188 11.29 19.49 8.12
N SER A 189 10.81 19.73 9.35
CA SER A 189 11.02 18.78 10.45
C SER A 189 10.30 17.45 10.23
N LEU A 190 9.07 17.47 9.69
CA LEU A 190 8.33 16.25 9.35
C LEU A 190 9.07 15.44 8.28
N ALA A 191 9.56 16.08 7.22
CA ALA A 191 10.39 15.42 6.21
C ALA A 191 11.68 14.84 6.82
N PHE A 192 12.34 15.58 7.72
CA PHE A 192 13.53 15.10 8.42
C PHE A 192 13.25 13.90 9.33
N LEU A 193 12.20 13.96 10.15
CA LEU A 193 11.81 12.86 11.03
C LEU A 193 11.39 11.62 10.23
N ALA A 194 10.66 11.80 9.14
CA ALA A 194 10.31 10.71 8.23
C ALA A 194 11.55 10.10 7.55
N PHE A 195 12.48 10.94 7.10
CA PHE A 195 13.76 10.50 6.55
C PHE A 195 14.52 9.65 7.57
N TRP A 196 14.66 10.14 8.80
CA TRP A 196 15.33 9.41 9.88
C TRP A 196 14.63 8.09 10.23
N ALA A 197 13.30 8.09 10.36
CA ALA A 197 12.51 6.89 10.63
C ALA A 197 12.59 5.86 9.50
N SER A 198 12.83 6.29 8.25
CA SER A 198 12.90 5.38 7.10
C SER A 198 14.08 4.40 7.15
N PHE A 199 15.18 4.76 7.82
CA PHE A 199 16.34 3.87 8.04
C PHE A 199 16.08 2.80 9.11
N GLY A 200 14.88 2.79 9.69
CA GLY A 200 14.38 1.72 10.54
C GLY A 200 15.05 1.60 11.91
N PRO A 201 14.91 0.44 12.57
CA PRO A 201 15.26 0.30 13.98
C PRO A 201 16.72 0.61 14.32
N ASN A 202 17.65 0.32 13.40
CA ASN A 202 19.08 0.54 13.58
C ASN A 202 19.44 2.03 13.65
N ALA A 203 18.61 2.91 13.08
CA ALA A 203 18.77 4.36 13.17
C ALA A 203 18.13 4.96 14.44
N GLY A 204 17.47 4.16 15.29
CA GLY A 204 16.96 4.60 16.60
C GLY A 204 15.52 5.13 16.59
N LEU A 205 15.18 6.14 15.78
CA LEU A 205 13.84 6.77 15.84
C LEU A 205 12.71 5.77 15.61
N TYR A 206 12.82 4.92 14.58
CA TYR A 206 11.80 3.89 14.33
C TYR A 206 11.70 2.87 15.47
N ARG A 207 12.80 2.58 16.19
CA ARG A 207 12.78 1.66 17.33
C ARG A 207 11.89 2.18 18.46
N ILE A 208 11.86 3.50 18.68
CA ILE A 208 10.95 4.12 19.65
C ILE A 208 9.50 3.99 19.15
N LEU A 209 9.28 4.30 17.87
CA LEU A 209 7.95 4.22 17.26
C LEU A 209 7.39 2.79 17.24
N TYR A 210 8.25 1.77 17.09
CA TYR A 210 7.86 0.35 17.08
C TYR A 210 7.06 -0.08 18.32
N TYR A 211 7.34 0.54 19.48
CA TYR A 211 6.63 0.25 20.73
C TYR A 211 5.31 1.02 20.90
N MET A 212 4.99 1.94 20.00
CA MET A 212 3.69 2.58 19.99
C MET A 212 2.61 1.61 19.47
N PRO A 213 1.35 1.75 19.92
CA PRO A 213 0.24 0.99 19.35
C PRO A 213 0.21 1.10 17.82
N LEU A 214 -0.26 0.04 17.15
CA LEU A 214 -0.39 -0.08 15.69
C LEU A 214 0.92 -0.28 14.91
N PHE A 215 2.09 0.04 15.46
CA PHE A 215 3.37 -0.18 14.76
C PHE A 215 3.75 -1.65 14.60
N SER A 216 3.20 -2.55 15.43
CA SER A 216 3.34 -4.00 15.29
C SER A 216 2.73 -4.56 14.00
N PHE A 217 1.91 -3.78 13.29
CA PHE A 217 1.39 -4.13 11.96
C PHE A 217 2.32 -3.67 10.82
N LEU A 218 3.30 -2.81 11.12
CA LEU A 218 4.23 -2.26 10.13
C LEU A 218 5.52 -3.11 10.08
N ARG A 219 5.83 -3.58 8.88
CA ARG A 219 7.08 -4.30 8.56
C ARG A 219 8.10 -3.47 7.79
N ALA A 220 7.70 -2.36 7.16
CA ALA A 220 8.54 -1.65 6.18
C ALA A 220 8.74 -0.17 6.56
N PRO A 221 9.77 0.14 7.37
CA PRO A 221 10.16 1.52 7.68
C PRO A 221 10.44 2.37 6.45
N SER A 222 11.01 1.79 5.38
CA SER A 222 11.37 2.52 4.15
C SER A 222 10.23 3.39 3.60
N ARG A 223 8.98 2.97 3.80
CA ARG A 223 7.77 3.67 3.32
C ARG A 223 7.58 5.07 3.92
N PHE A 224 8.23 5.40 5.04
CA PHE A 224 8.30 6.78 5.54
C PHE A 224 8.87 7.75 4.51
N GLY A 225 9.65 7.27 3.53
CA GLY A 225 10.15 8.09 2.43
C GLY A 225 9.06 8.80 1.64
N LEU A 226 7.82 8.28 1.58
CA LEU A 226 6.70 9.01 0.97
C LEU A 226 6.40 10.34 1.68
N ALA A 227 6.50 10.38 3.02
CA ALA A 227 6.31 11.61 3.78
C ALA A 227 7.45 12.62 3.55
N VAL A 228 8.66 12.14 3.23
CA VAL A 228 9.79 12.98 2.77
C VAL A 228 9.43 13.66 1.44
N VAL A 229 8.96 12.89 0.46
CA VAL A 229 8.52 13.43 -0.84
C VAL A 229 7.41 14.45 -0.64
N PHE A 230 6.42 14.14 0.20
CA PHE A 230 5.33 15.07 0.52
C PHE A 230 5.84 16.39 1.13
N GLY A 231 6.69 16.32 2.16
CA GLY A 231 7.25 17.52 2.78
C GLY A 231 8.05 18.37 1.79
N LEU A 232 8.92 17.75 0.99
CA LEU A 232 9.66 18.44 -0.07
C LEU A 232 8.75 19.05 -1.14
N ALA A 233 7.67 18.38 -1.54
CA ALA A 233 6.72 18.91 -2.49
C ALA A 233 5.99 20.15 -1.94
N VAL A 234 5.61 20.14 -0.66
CA VAL A 234 5.03 21.33 -0.01
C VAL A 234 6.05 22.46 0.04
N LEU A 235 7.30 22.19 0.41
CA LEU A 235 8.35 23.20 0.50
C LEU A 235 8.74 23.77 -0.87
N ALA A 236 8.69 22.95 -1.93
CA ALA A 236 8.90 23.38 -3.30
C ALA A 236 7.89 24.45 -3.75
N SER A 237 6.66 24.43 -3.21
CA SER A 237 5.66 25.46 -3.49
C SER A 237 6.09 26.86 -3.02
N LEU A 238 6.91 26.95 -1.97
CA LEU A 238 7.45 28.22 -1.46
C LEU A 238 8.42 28.85 -2.47
N THR A 239 9.33 28.04 -3.02
CA THR A 239 10.24 28.50 -4.08
C THR A 239 9.49 28.85 -5.34
N LEU A 240 8.52 28.03 -5.73
CA LEU A 240 7.69 28.30 -6.91
C LEU A 240 6.91 29.61 -6.74
N GLN A 241 6.35 29.87 -5.55
CA GLN A 241 5.66 31.13 -5.27
C GLN A 241 6.60 32.34 -5.42
N GLN A 242 7.84 32.24 -4.97
CA GLN A 242 8.84 33.31 -5.12
C GLN A 242 9.22 33.53 -6.59
N LEU A 243 9.46 32.46 -7.35
CA LEU A 243 9.76 32.54 -8.78
C LEU A 243 8.60 33.18 -9.56
N LEU A 244 7.37 32.77 -9.29
CA LEU A 244 6.18 33.32 -9.96
C LEU A 244 5.92 34.79 -9.59
N ARG A 245 6.18 35.19 -8.34
CA ARG A 245 6.10 36.60 -7.91
C ARG A 245 7.18 37.45 -8.58
N ALA A 246 8.41 36.94 -8.69
CA ALA A 246 9.54 37.64 -9.29
C ALA A 246 9.42 37.80 -10.82
N ALA A 247 8.76 36.86 -11.50
CA ALA A 247 8.61 36.87 -12.95
C ALA A 247 7.70 38.01 -13.49
N GLY A 248 6.91 38.65 -12.63
CA GLY A 248 5.87 39.62 -13.02
C GLY A 248 4.72 38.98 -13.81
N GLU A 249 3.64 39.74 -14.05
CA GLU A 249 2.42 39.19 -14.68
C GLU A 249 2.66 38.60 -16.07
N ARG A 250 3.49 39.27 -16.89
CA ARG A 250 3.74 38.89 -18.29
C ARG A 250 4.47 37.55 -18.44
N ARG A 251 5.39 37.20 -17.52
CA ARG A 251 6.20 35.96 -17.61
C ARG A 251 5.73 34.86 -16.68
N ARG A 252 4.71 35.11 -15.84
CA ARG A 252 4.19 34.13 -14.88
C ARG A 252 3.71 32.85 -15.56
N LEU A 253 2.97 32.96 -16.66
CA LEU A 253 2.49 31.80 -17.41
C LEU A 253 3.64 30.99 -18.02
N LEU A 254 4.66 31.68 -18.54
CA LEU A 254 5.85 31.04 -19.09
C LEU A 254 6.59 30.24 -18.01
N VAL A 255 6.87 30.84 -16.85
CA VAL A 255 7.54 30.14 -15.73
C VAL A 255 6.71 28.95 -15.26
N ALA A 256 5.39 29.11 -15.09
CA ALA A 256 4.52 28.00 -14.70
C ALA A 256 4.54 26.86 -15.73
N THR A 257 4.51 27.18 -17.02
CA THR A 257 4.57 26.21 -18.12
C THR A 257 5.92 25.49 -18.14
N CYS A 258 7.04 26.22 -18.02
CA CYS A 258 8.38 25.64 -17.96
C CYS A 258 8.54 24.68 -16.77
N VAL A 259 8.05 25.07 -15.59
CA VAL A 259 8.10 24.20 -14.40
C VAL A 259 7.23 22.96 -14.59
N LEU A 260 6.04 23.10 -15.18
CA LEU A 260 5.17 21.95 -15.48
C LEU A 260 5.83 20.98 -16.47
N LEU A 261 6.40 21.49 -17.57
CA LEU A 261 7.11 20.67 -18.55
C LEU A 261 8.32 19.99 -17.92
N ALA A 262 9.10 20.72 -17.11
CA ALA A 262 10.20 20.15 -16.36
C ALA A 262 9.72 19.03 -15.43
N ALA A 263 8.57 19.17 -14.76
CA ALA A 263 8.02 18.15 -13.89
C ALA A 263 7.55 16.90 -14.65
N ILE A 264 7.00 17.08 -15.85
CA ILE A 264 6.66 15.96 -16.73
C ILE A 264 7.93 15.20 -17.13
N VAL A 265 9.00 15.90 -17.50
CA VAL A 265 10.29 15.29 -17.87
C VAL A 265 10.95 14.60 -16.67
N ASP A 266 11.02 15.27 -15.52
CA ASP A 266 11.59 14.79 -14.26
C ASP A 266 10.94 13.48 -13.79
N LEU A 267 9.62 13.36 -13.97
CA LEU A 267 8.83 12.24 -13.50
C LEU A 267 8.45 11.22 -14.59
N ASN A 268 8.99 11.36 -15.80
CA ASN A 268 8.63 10.51 -16.92
C ASN A 268 9.13 9.07 -16.76
N ILE A 269 8.23 8.12 -16.98
CA ILE A 269 8.49 6.66 -16.94
C ILE A 269 8.04 5.95 -18.23
N LEU A 270 7.74 6.72 -19.29
CA LEU A 270 7.16 6.17 -20.51
C LEU A 270 8.25 5.59 -21.44
N PRO A 271 8.01 4.43 -22.08
CA PRO A 271 6.78 3.65 -22.08
C PRO A 271 6.57 2.85 -20.79
N PHE A 272 5.37 2.96 -20.22
CA PHE A 272 5.00 2.17 -19.04
C PHE A 272 4.64 0.74 -19.49
N PRO A 273 5.16 -0.31 -18.84
CA PRO A 273 4.89 -1.69 -19.23
C PRO A 273 3.47 -2.10 -18.82
N TRP A 274 2.49 -1.73 -19.64
CA TRP A 274 1.11 -2.16 -19.44
C TRP A 274 0.99 -3.65 -19.70
N GLU A 275 0.53 -4.39 -18.71
CA GLU A 275 0.14 -5.79 -18.88
C GLU A 275 -1.31 -5.88 -19.35
N ARG A 276 -1.60 -6.87 -20.20
CA ARG A 276 -2.98 -7.18 -20.57
C ARG A 276 -3.69 -7.74 -19.36
N ALA A 277 -4.88 -7.23 -19.08
CA ALA A 277 -5.73 -7.81 -18.05
C ALA A 277 -5.97 -9.30 -18.36
N PRO A 278 -5.92 -10.19 -17.34
CA PRO A 278 -6.17 -11.61 -17.56
C PRO A 278 -7.61 -11.79 -18.05
N LEU A 279 -7.80 -12.68 -19.01
CA LEU A 279 -9.12 -13.06 -19.48
C LEU A 279 -9.76 -13.99 -18.44
N PHE A 280 -11.03 -13.76 -18.13
CA PHE A 280 -11.76 -14.63 -17.23
C PHE A 280 -12.15 -15.91 -17.98
N PRO A 281 -11.79 -17.09 -17.44
CA PRO A 281 -12.23 -18.37 -17.97
C PRO A 281 -13.77 -18.45 -18.12
N PRO A 282 -14.30 -18.85 -19.30
CA PRO A 282 -15.74 -18.90 -19.55
C PRO A 282 -16.50 -19.79 -18.55
N GLY A 283 -15.86 -20.85 -18.05
CA GLY A 283 -16.42 -21.74 -17.03
C GLY A 283 -16.88 -21.03 -15.76
N TYR A 284 -16.28 -19.89 -15.37
CA TYR A 284 -16.73 -19.15 -14.20
C TYR A 284 -18.14 -18.58 -14.32
N ALA A 285 -18.63 -18.31 -15.53
CA ALA A 285 -20.02 -17.90 -15.74
C ALA A 285 -21.02 -19.03 -15.41
N VAL A 286 -20.58 -20.30 -15.52
CA VAL A 286 -21.35 -21.45 -15.06
C VAL A 286 -21.28 -21.54 -13.54
N LEU A 287 -20.08 -21.45 -12.97
CA LEU A 287 -19.88 -21.49 -11.52
C LEU A 287 -20.72 -20.44 -10.79
N ALA A 288 -20.80 -19.21 -11.31
CA ALA A 288 -21.60 -18.12 -10.75
C ALA A 288 -23.11 -18.41 -10.64
N LYS A 289 -23.63 -19.38 -11.40
CA LYS A 289 -25.06 -19.78 -11.38
C LYS A 289 -25.33 -20.94 -10.41
N LEU A 290 -24.29 -21.59 -9.88
CA LEU A 290 -24.43 -22.73 -8.99
C LEU A 290 -24.63 -22.28 -7.53
N PRO A 291 -25.20 -23.15 -6.67
CA PRO A 291 -25.33 -22.86 -5.25
C PRO A 291 -23.98 -22.53 -4.60
N ARG A 292 -23.94 -21.49 -3.74
CA ARG A 292 -22.74 -21.06 -3.02
C ARG A 292 -22.15 -22.21 -2.19
N ALA A 293 -20.89 -22.55 -2.46
CA ALA A 293 -20.15 -23.57 -1.72
C ALA A 293 -18.63 -23.36 -1.82
N GLY A 294 -17.84 -24.14 -1.07
CA GLY A 294 -16.37 -24.08 -1.12
C GLY A 294 -15.82 -24.51 -2.48
N VAL A 295 -14.88 -23.71 -3.01
CA VAL A 295 -14.19 -23.96 -4.28
C VAL A 295 -12.70 -24.16 -4.03
N ALA A 296 -12.11 -25.17 -4.66
CA ALA A 296 -10.67 -25.33 -4.76
C ALA A 296 -10.24 -25.28 -6.23
N GLU A 297 -9.25 -24.44 -6.52
CA GLU A 297 -8.72 -24.19 -7.85
C GLU A 297 -7.33 -24.82 -8.00
N PHE A 298 -7.11 -25.48 -9.14
CA PHE A 298 -5.86 -26.17 -9.45
C PHE A 298 -5.26 -25.65 -10.77
N PRO A 299 -3.92 -25.48 -10.87
CA PRO A 299 -2.89 -25.89 -9.92
C PRO A 299 -2.90 -25.15 -8.57
N PHE A 300 -2.70 -25.89 -7.48
CA PHE A 300 -2.62 -25.30 -6.16
C PHE A 300 -1.17 -24.98 -5.83
N TYR A 301 -0.80 -23.71 -5.75
CA TYR A 301 0.59 -23.31 -5.53
C TYR A 301 1.01 -23.48 -4.06
N GLY A 302 1.61 -24.62 -3.70
CA GLY A 302 2.01 -24.94 -2.33
C GLY A 302 3.33 -24.27 -1.90
N GLY A 303 4.27 -24.11 -2.83
CA GLY A 303 5.57 -23.49 -2.57
C GLY A 303 5.46 -22.00 -2.25
N ARG A 304 6.17 -21.54 -1.20
CA ARG A 304 6.12 -20.13 -0.73
C ARG A 304 6.41 -19.09 -1.81
N VAL A 305 7.31 -19.40 -2.74
CA VAL A 305 7.68 -18.51 -3.85
C VAL A 305 6.51 -18.33 -4.83
N ALA A 306 5.63 -19.33 -4.93
CA ALA A 306 4.51 -19.37 -5.84
C ALA A 306 3.18 -18.93 -5.20
N TRP A 307 3.11 -18.68 -3.89
CA TRP A 307 1.90 -18.17 -3.22
C TRP A 307 1.29 -16.93 -3.90
N PRO A 308 2.07 -15.95 -4.40
CA PRO A 308 1.53 -14.81 -5.13
C PRO A 308 0.61 -15.18 -6.30
N LEU A 309 0.81 -16.34 -6.94
CA LEU A 309 0.00 -16.79 -8.07
C LEU A 309 -1.47 -17.07 -7.66
N HIS A 310 -1.74 -17.35 -6.38
CA HIS A 310 -3.13 -17.46 -5.90
C HIS A 310 -3.90 -16.15 -6.01
N THR A 311 -3.25 -14.99 -6.14
CA THR A 311 -3.95 -13.71 -6.38
C THR A 311 -4.72 -13.70 -7.70
N GLN A 312 -4.31 -14.50 -8.68
CA GLN A 312 -5.04 -14.67 -9.93
C GLN A 312 -6.40 -15.33 -9.68
N TYR A 313 -6.44 -16.39 -8.86
CA TYR A 313 -7.70 -17.02 -8.44
C TYR A 313 -8.56 -16.07 -7.60
N MET A 314 -7.96 -15.26 -6.72
CA MET A 314 -8.70 -14.25 -5.97
C MET A 314 -9.36 -13.21 -6.90
N LEU A 315 -8.64 -12.75 -7.95
CA LEU A 315 -9.21 -11.87 -8.96
C LEU A 315 -10.34 -12.56 -9.73
N PHE A 316 -10.10 -13.77 -10.19
CA PHE A 316 -11.09 -14.58 -10.91
C PHE A 316 -12.34 -14.88 -10.11
N SER A 317 -12.20 -15.03 -8.79
CA SER A 317 -13.32 -15.22 -7.88
C SER A 317 -14.33 -14.09 -7.91
N THR A 318 -13.96 -12.88 -8.35
CA THR A 318 -14.90 -11.77 -8.50
C THR A 318 -15.99 -12.02 -9.55
N ALA A 319 -15.86 -13.06 -10.39
CA ALA A 319 -16.91 -13.50 -11.30
C ALA A 319 -18.04 -14.30 -10.61
N HIS A 320 -17.76 -14.97 -9.49
CA HIS A 320 -18.71 -15.89 -8.83
C HIS A 320 -18.84 -15.71 -7.31
N TRP A 321 -17.91 -14.98 -6.69
CA TRP A 321 -17.83 -14.64 -5.27
C TRP A 321 -17.93 -15.82 -4.29
N MET A 322 -17.62 -17.05 -4.73
CA MET A 322 -17.65 -18.23 -3.87
C MET A 322 -16.48 -18.22 -2.87
N PRO A 323 -16.65 -18.81 -1.68
CA PRO A 323 -15.53 -19.01 -0.76
C PRO A 323 -14.47 -19.92 -1.39
N LEU A 324 -13.22 -19.46 -1.39
CA LEU A 324 -12.07 -20.19 -1.92
C LEU A 324 -11.29 -20.88 -0.81
N VAL A 325 -10.75 -22.06 -1.10
CA VAL A 325 -9.63 -22.66 -0.34
C VAL A 325 -8.31 -21.98 -0.71
N ASN A 326 -8.20 -21.54 -1.97
CA ASN A 326 -7.09 -20.76 -2.50
C ASN A 326 -7.01 -19.36 -1.90
N GLY A 327 -5.89 -18.69 -2.15
CA GLY A 327 -5.66 -17.31 -1.73
C GLY A 327 -4.64 -17.20 -0.61
N TYR A 328 -4.08 -16.00 -0.46
CA TYR A 328 -3.25 -15.69 0.70
C TYR A 328 -3.43 -14.22 1.07
N SER A 329 -3.04 -13.89 2.31
CA SER A 329 -3.04 -12.53 2.82
C SER A 329 -1.76 -12.29 3.64
N ASP A 330 -1.63 -11.11 4.23
CA ASP A 330 -0.48 -10.75 5.06
C ASP A 330 -0.35 -11.62 6.32
N ALA A 331 -1.49 -12.10 6.84
CA ALA A 331 -1.60 -13.12 7.86
C ALA A 331 -2.01 -14.44 7.20
N VAL A 332 -1.09 -15.41 7.18
CA VAL A 332 -1.32 -16.73 6.60
C VAL A 332 -1.50 -17.73 7.74
N PRO A 333 -2.67 -18.37 7.86
CA PRO A 333 -2.93 -19.41 8.87
C PRO A 333 -1.93 -20.58 8.76
N SER A 334 -1.56 -21.20 9.88
CA SER A 334 -0.58 -22.30 9.90
C SER A 334 -1.11 -23.55 9.21
N ASP A 335 -2.39 -23.88 9.44
CA ASP A 335 -3.10 -24.97 8.79
C ASP A 335 -3.15 -24.78 7.26
N TRP A 336 -3.34 -23.55 6.79
CA TRP A 336 -3.27 -23.25 5.36
C TRP A 336 -1.88 -23.56 4.77
N ARG A 337 -0.79 -23.23 5.48
CA ARG A 337 0.58 -23.54 4.99
C ARG A 337 0.84 -25.04 4.87
N GLU A 338 0.36 -25.82 5.84
CA GLU A 338 0.53 -27.27 5.87
C GLU A 338 -0.30 -27.93 4.75
N THR A 339 -1.56 -27.55 4.65
CA THR A 339 -2.50 -28.07 3.63
C THR A 339 -2.12 -27.64 2.22
N ALA A 340 -1.54 -26.45 2.02
CA ALA A 340 -1.14 -25.96 0.71
C ALA A 340 -0.13 -26.88 0.00
N ILE A 341 0.83 -27.44 0.75
CA ILE A 341 1.81 -28.40 0.22
C ILE A 341 1.12 -29.71 -0.20
N VAL A 342 0.14 -30.16 0.58
CA VAL A 342 -0.63 -31.37 0.28
C VAL A 342 -1.53 -31.15 -0.95
N LEU A 343 -2.18 -30.00 -1.06
CA LEU A 343 -3.02 -29.64 -2.20
C LEU A 343 -2.22 -29.47 -3.50
N ASP A 344 -0.95 -29.05 -3.43
CA ASP A 344 -0.03 -29.01 -4.59
C ASP A 344 0.23 -30.42 -5.17
N SER A 345 0.07 -31.47 -4.36
CA SER A 345 0.18 -32.86 -4.82
C SER A 345 -1.02 -33.36 -5.62
N PHE A 346 -2.07 -32.55 -5.76
CA PHE A 346 -3.30 -32.93 -6.45
C PHE A 346 -3.04 -33.43 -7.89
N PRO A 347 -3.74 -34.49 -8.35
CA PRO A 347 -4.69 -35.31 -7.61
C PRO A 347 -4.01 -36.47 -6.84
N SER A 348 -4.40 -36.64 -5.58
CA SER A 348 -3.93 -37.68 -4.65
C SER A 348 -4.96 -37.92 -3.53
N ASN A 349 -4.96 -39.10 -2.89
CA ASN A 349 -5.86 -39.38 -1.74
C ASN A 349 -5.70 -38.32 -0.65
N ASP A 350 -4.48 -37.90 -0.34
CA ASP A 350 -4.20 -36.88 0.67
C ASP A 350 -4.79 -35.51 0.29
N SER A 351 -4.66 -35.11 -0.98
CA SER A 351 -5.29 -33.88 -1.46
C SER A 351 -6.82 -33.93 -1.35
N PHE A 352 -7.45 -35.07 -1.68
CA PHE A 352 -8.90 -35.24 -1.52
C PHE A 352 -9.34 -35.27 -0.05
N ALA A 353 -8.54 -35.84 0.86
CA ALA A 353 -8.82 -35.80 2.29
C ALA A 353 -8.81 -34.36 2.84
N VAL A 354 -7.87 -33.52 2.37
CA VAL A 354 -7.84 -32.09 2.69
C VAL A 354 -9.07 -31.37 2.11
N LEU A 355 -9.42 -31.62 0.85
CA LEU A 355 -10.62 -31.05 0.22
C LEU A 355 -11.91 -31.43 0.97
N ALA A 356 -12.00 -32.67 1.48
CA ALA A 356 -13.10 -33.13 2.31
C ALA A 356 -13.18 -32.35 3.64
N ARG A 357 -12.04 -32.17 4.32
CA ARG A 357 -11.95 -31.41 5.57
C ARG A 357 -12.40 -29.96 5.41
N HIS A 358 -12.07 -29.34 4.28
CA HIS A 358 -12.51 -27.98 3.94
C HIS A 358 -13.91 -27.90 3.31
N ARG A 359 -14.62 -29.04 3.21
CA ARG A 359 -15.99 -29.13 2.65
C ARG A 359 -16.09 -28.53 1.24
N VAL A 360 -15.09 -28.81 0.41
CA VAL A 360 -15.08 -28.38 -0.98
C VAL A 360 -16.19 -29.09 -1.74
N ARG A 361 -16.99 -28.31 -2.48
CA ARG A 361 -18.04 -28.84 -3.35
C ARG A 361 -17.66 -28.75 -4.81
N TYR A 362 -16.95 -27.68 -5.20
CA TYR A 362 -16.53 -27.49 -6.58
C TYR A 362 -15.01 -27.51 -6.70
N ILE A 363 -14.52 -28.28 -7.66
CA ILE A 363 -13.11 -28.32 -8.04
C ILE A 363 -13.00 -27.69 -9.42
N THR A 364 -12.19 -26.64 -9.54
CA THR A 364 -11.83 -26.05 -10.84
C THR A 364 -10.41 -26.46 -11.18
N ILE A 365 -10.20 -26.95 -12.40
CA ILE A 365 -8.89 -27.35 -12.90
C ILE A 365 -8.58 -26.52 -14.14
N HIS A 366 -7.58 -25.65 -14.05
CA HIS A 366 -7.07 -24.82 -15.14
C HIS A 366 -5.97 -25.57 -15.88
N TRP A 367 -6.34 -26.24 -16.97
CA TRP A 367 -5.46 -27.06 -17.78
C TRP A 367 -4.36 -26.25 -18.45
N ASP A 368 -4.70 -25.03 -18.89
CA ASP A 368 -3.77 -24.06 -19.45
C ASP A 368 -2.63 -23.71 -18.47
N MET A 369 -2.95 -23.63 -17.18
CA MET A 369 -1.97 -23.31 -16.12
C MET A 369 -1.04 -24.48 -15.74
N PHE A 370 -1.41 -25.73 -16.05
CA PHE A 370 -0.52 -26.88 -15.89
C PHE A 370 0.50 -27.03 -17.03
N GLY A 371 0.27 -26.37 -18.17
CA GLY A 371 1.14 -26.44 -19.34
C GLY A 371 1.41 -27.88 -19.78
N PRO A 372 2.68 -28.29 -20.00
CA PRO A 372 3.02 -29.65 -20.45
C PRO A 372 2.58 -30.77 -19.51
N ARG A 373 2.25 -30.47 -18.25
CA ARG A 373 1.83 -31.46 -17.25
C ARG A 373 0.34 -31.75 -17.31
N ALA A 374 -0.46 -31.04 -18.11
CA ALA A 374 -1.91 -31.23 -18.15
C ALA A 374 -2.31 -32.70 -18.41
N ASP A 375 -1.63 -33.39 -19.33
CA ASP A 375 -1.90 -34.80 -19.64
C ASP A 375 -1.51 -35.76 -18.52
N GLU A 376 -0.43 -35.45 -17.79
CA GLU A 376 -0.04 -36.17 -16.58
C GLU A 376 -1.15 -36.06 -15.53
N ILE A 377 -1.64 -34.85 -15.29
CA ILE A 377 -2.70 -34.58 -14.31
C ILE A 377 -4.01 -35.26 -14.72
N ARG A 378 -4.39 -35.24 -16.00
CA ARG A 378 -5.57 -35.99 -16.50
C ARG A 378 -5.47 -37.48 -16.20
N ARG A 379 -4.33 -38.11 -16.50
CA ARG A 379 -4.11 -39.54 -16.19
C ARG A 379 -4.18 -39.84 -14.70
N ARG A 380 -3.62 -38.96 -13.86
CA ARG A 380 -3.66 -39.10 -12.40
C ARG A 380 -5.04 -38.83 -11.81
N LEU A 381 -5.89 -38.08 -12.50
CA LEU A 381 -7.27 -37.79 -12.08
C LEU A 381 -8.21 -38.97 -12.36
N ALA A 382 -7.92 -39.80 -13.37
CA ALA A 382 -8.79 -40.89 -13.82
C ALA A 382 -9.32 -41.81 -12.69
N PRO A 383 -8.49 -42.25 -11.70
CA PRO A 383 -8.97 -43.06 -10.58
C PRO A 383 -10.02 -42.36 -9.69
N PHE A 384 -10.04 -41.03 -9.71
CA PHE A 384 -10.92 -40.19 -8.89
C PHE A 384 -12.18 -39.72 -9.64
N GLU A 385 -12.30 -39.95 -10.95
CA GLU A 385 -13.43 -39.46 -11.76
C GLU A 385 -14.78 -39.96 -11.24
N ARG A 386 -14.86 -41.16 -10.68
CA ARG A 386 -16.09 -41.69 -10.06
C ARG A 386 -16.61 -40.84 -8.89
N HIS A 387 -15.74 -40.04 -8.29
CA HIS A 387 -16.03 -39.13 -7.18
C HIS A 387 -16.38 -37.70 -7.66
N LEU A 388 -16.29 -37.44 -8.97
CA LEU A 388 -16.44 -36.13 -9.57
C LEU A 388 -17.50 -36.13 -10.67
N LYS A 389 -18.47 -35.23 -10.58
CA LYS A 389 -19.45 -34.98 -11.64
C LYS A 389 -18.99 -33.78 -12.47
N PRO A 390 -18.71 -33.93 -13.78
CA PRO A 390 -18.38 -32.79 -14.62
C PRO A 390 -19.59 -31.85 -14.75
N ILE A 391 -19.35 -30.56 -14.55
CA ILE A 391 -20.38 -29.49 -14.66
C ILE A 391 -20.17 -28.67 -15.93
N ALA A 392 -18.92 -28.28 -16.19
CA ALA A 392 -18.53 -27.55 -17.38
C ALA A 392 -17.09 -27.91 -17.74
N SER A 393 -16.77 -27.93 -19.02
CA SER A 393 -15.41 -28.12 -19.50
C SER A 393 -15.23 -27.40 -20.82
N ASP A 394 -14.10 -26.72 -20.96
CA ASP A 394 -13.59 -26.18 -22.21
C ASP A 394 -12.10 -26.53 -22.35
N ASP A 395 -11.44 -25.98 -23.37
CA ASP A 395 -10.02 -26.23 -23.65
C ASP A 395 -9.09 -25.68 -22.55
N LEU A 396 -9.54 -24.66 -21.80
CA LEU A 396 -8.75 -23.98 -20.77
C LEU A 396 -8.98 -24.61 -19.40
N MET A 397 -10.23 -24.90 -19.04
CA MET A 397 -10.59 -25.36 -17.70
C MET A 397 -11.70 -26.40 -17.66
N SER A 398 -11.72 -27.18 -16.59
CA SER A 398 -12.87 -28.02 -16.21
C SER A 398 -13.36 -27.68 -14.81
N ILE A 399 -14.66 -27.80 -14.61
CA ILE A 399 -15.35 -27.62 -13.34
C ILE A 399 -16.05 -28.92 -12.99
N TYR A 400 -15.77 -29.42 -11.79
CA TYR A 400 -16.36 -30.64 -11.25
C TYR A 400 -17.12 -30.31 -9.97
N GLU A 401 -18.27 -30.95 -9.79
CA GLU A 401 -18.94 -31.07 -8.50
C GLU A 401 -18.48 -32.37 -7.83
N VAL A 402 -18.04 -32.27 -6.58
CA VAL A 402 -17.64 -33.44 -5.79
C VAL A 402 -18.90 -34.18 -5.33
N VAL A 403 -19.09 -35.42 -5.79
CA VAL A 403 -20.24 -36.26 -5.41
C VAL A 403 -19.94 -37.14 -4.20
N SER A 404 -18.68 -37.50 -3.99
CA SER A 404 -18.18 -38.20 -2.81
C SER A 404 -16.68 -37.96 -2.67
N PHE A 405 -16.08 -38.30 -1.53
CA PHE A 405 -14.63 -38.31 -1.37
C PHE A 405 -14.13 -39.77 -1.32
N PRO A 406 -12.96 -40.06 -1.92
CA PRO A 406 -12.35 -41.39 -1.96
C PRO A 406 -11.93 -41.95 -0.61
#